data_AF-A0A5K8AGL0-F1
#
_entry.id   AF-A0A5K8AGL0-F1
#
_cell.length_a   1.000
_cell.length_b   1.000
_cell.length_c   1.000
_cell.angle_alpha   90.00
_cell.angle_beta   90.00
_cell.angle_gamma   90.00
#
_symmetry.space_group_name_H-M   'P 1'
#
loop_
_entity.id
_entity.type
_entity.pdbx_description
1 polymer ?
#
loop_
_entity_poly.entity_id
_entity_poly.type
_entity_poly.pdbx_seq_one_letter_code
_entity_poly.pdbx_strand_id
1 'polypeptide(L)'
;MTDIELTIPRSTVSLFLPLMQKGVVIAARTGCSIRQFICGQLGISDAYLDQRVQTLFLNARPVDDVDAAVLEDGATLALSAAMPGLLGATMRKGGHYAAFRMGISLSANTPPANAPGSGRVTLKLFNMVAREVGPGLLEKGVGVNGSDLNRIAGNHPEAMPQVACTRVDGKRPADPAKSVFLSLEGRPVHLTVRIAGPAPMSNETG
;
A
#
# COMPACT_ATOMS: atom_id res chain seq x y z
N MET A 1 -10.55 7.31 15.28
CA MET A 1 -9.61 7.32 14.13
C MET A 1 -9.75 8.70 13.52
N THR A 2 -8.67 9.45 13.40
CA THR A 2 -8.72 10.85 12.91
C THR A 2 -8.65 10.88 11.40
N ASP A 3 -9.54 11.61 10.75
CA ASP A 3 -9.59 11.73 9.29
C ASP A 3 -8.80 12.95 8.81
N ILE A 4 -7.89 12.76 7.86
CA ILE A 4 -7.04 13.83 7.33
C ILE A 4 -7.06 13.84 5.83
N GLU A 5 -7.31 15.02 5.28
CA GLU A 5 -7.22 15.28 3.85
C GLU A 5 -6.08 16.26 3.58
N LEU A 6 -5.08 15.79 2.83
CA LEU A 6 -3.98 16.62 2.36
C LEU A 6 -4.20 17.01 0.91
N THR A 7 -3.75 18.20 0.52
CA THR A 7 -3.53 18.56 -0.87
C THR A 7 -2.04 18.81 -1.08
N ILE A 8 -1.45 18.11 -2.03
CA ILE A 8 -0.02 18.18 -2.32
C ILE A 8 0.23 18.31 -3.83
N PRO A 9 1.28 19.00 -4.28
CA PRO A 9 1.74 18.93 -5.65
C PRO A 9 2.16 17.51 -6.05
N ARG A 10 2.04 17.17 -7.33
CA ARG A 10 2.52 15.89 -7.85
C ARG A 10 4.00 15.61 -7.55
N SER A 11 4.84 16.65 -7.52
CA SER A 11 6.27 16.56 -7.20
C SER A 11 6.55 16.04 -5.79
N THR A 12 5.63 16.20 -4.84
CA THR A 12 5.83 15.82 -3.44
C THR A 12 5.14 14.51 -3.06
N VAL A 13 4.46 13.85 -4.01
CA VAL A 13 3.83 12.52 -3.79
C VAL A 13 4.85 11.48 -3.32
N SER A 14 6.08 11.55 -3.82
CA SER A 14 7.14 10.60 -3.46
C SER A 14 7.54 10.64 -1.99
N LEU A 15 7.24 11.73 -1.27
CA LEU A 15 7.47 11.85 0.17
C LEU A 15 6.66 10.86 1.00
N PHE A 16 5.54 10.36 0.44
CA PHE A 16 4.62 9.44 1.11
C PHE A 16 4.89 7.97 0.76
N LEU A 17 5.81 7.68 -0.17
CA LEU A 17 6.20 6.30 -0.50
C LEU A 17 6.73 5.49 0.69
N PRO A 18 7.45 6.08 1.67
CA PRO A 18 7.85 5.35 2.87
C PRO A 18 6.66 4.77 3.67
N LEU A 19 5.47 5.37 3.58
CA LEU A 19 4.25 4.80 4.19
C LEU A 19 3.88 3.47 3.53
N MET A 20 3.97 3.41 2.20
CA MET A 20 3.69 2.19 1.43
C MET A 20 4.66 1.07 1.79
N GLN A 21 5.94 1.39 2.01
CA GLN A 21 6.95 0.39 2.38
C GLN A 21 6.75 -0.11 3.83
N LYS A 22 6.42 0.80 4.75
CA LYS A 22 6.13 0.45 6.15
C LYS A 22 4.88 -0.43 6.23
N GLY A 23 3.86 -0.08 5.46
CA GLY A 23 2.56 -0.73 5.40
C GLY A 23 1.45 0.24 5.75
N VAL A 24 0.41 0.25 4.93
CA VAL A 24 -0.81 1.02 5.13
C VAL A 24 -2.00 0.11 5.31
N VAL A 25 -2.95 0.50 6.14
CA VAL A 25 -4.12 -0.33 6.46
C VAL A 25 -5.29 0.04 5.56
N ILE A 26 -5.89 -0.96 4.93
CA ILE A 26 -7.02 -0.80 4.01
C ILE A 26 -8.20 -1.61 4.56
N ALA A 27 -9.40 -1.03 4.51
CA ALA A 27 -10.63 -1.77 4.76
C ALA A 27 -10.90 -2.73 3.59
N ALA A 28 -11.12 -3.99 3.90
CA ALA A 28 -11.21 -5.05 2.91
C ALA A 28 -12.39 -5.98 3.19
N ARG A 29 -12.96 -6.54 2.12
CA ARG A 29 -13.74 -7.77 2.22
C ARG A 29 -12.76 -8.95 2.27
N THR A 30 -12.73 -9.64 3.39
CA THR A 30 -11.85 -10.79 3.67
C THR A 30 -12.57 -12.10 3.32
N GLY A 31 -11.86 -13.23 3.36
CA GLY A 31 -12.36 -14.53 2.91
C GLY A 31 -12.44 -14.67 1.39
N CYS A 32 -11.77 -13.78 0.65
CA CYS A 32 -11.65 -13.82 -0.80
C CYS A 32 -10.22 -14.18 -1.23
N SER A 33 -10.04 -14.53 -2.51
CA SER A 33 -8.69 -14.78 -3.02
C SER A 33 -7.86 -13.48 -3.07
N ILE A 34 -6.53 -13.62 -3.08
CA ILE A 34 -5.65 -12.47 -3.24
C ILE A 34 -5.93 -11.74 -4.57
N ARG A 35 -6.22 -12.46 -5.66
CA ARG A 35 -6.62 -11.85 -6.93
C ARG A 35 -7.90 -11.03 -6.79
N GLN A 36 -8.93 -11.57 -6.15
CA GLN A 36 -10.19 -10.85 -5.93
C GLN A 36 -10.00 -9.58 -5.11
N PHE A 37 -9.11 -9.61 -4.11
CA PHE A 37 -8.77 -8.40 -3.35
C PHE A 37 -8.02 -7.37 -4.20
N ILE A 38 -6.93 -7.77 -4.85
CA ILE A 38 -6.07 -6.86 -5.63
C ILE A 38 -6.84 -6.28 -6.83
N CYS A 39 -7.46 -7.13 -7.63
CA CYS A 39 -8.11 -6.71 -8.87
C CYS A 39 -9.52 -6.18 -8.63
N GLY A 40 -10.31 -6.86 -7.80
CA GLY A 40 -11.69 -6.49 -7.53
C GLY A 40 -11.85 -5.32 -6.56
N GLN A 41 -11.05 -5.26 -5.49
CA GLN A 41 -11.22 -4.23 -4.44
C GLN A 41 -10.25 -3.06 -4.61
N LEU A 42 -8.97 -3.32 -4.85
CA LEU A 42 -7.98 -2.23 -5.04
C LEU A 42 -8.05 -1.62 -6.45
N GLY A 43 -8.62 -2.34 -7.42
CA GLY A 43 -8.74 -1.89 -8.81
C GLY A 43 -7.42 -1.94 -9.59
N ILE A 44 -6.51 -2.84 -9.19
CA ILE A 44 -5.25 -3.09 -9.92
C ILE A 44 -5.55 -4.11 -11.02
N SER A 45 -5.27 -3.81 -12.28
CA SER A 45 -5.65 -4.71 -13.38
C SER A 45 -5.00 -6.09 -13.26
N ASP A 46 -5.67 -7.13 -13.75
CA ASP A 46 -5.11 -8.48 -13.85
C ASP A 46 -3.78 -8.48 -14.61
N ALA A 47 -3.72 -7.76 -15.73
CA ALA A 47 -2.48 -7.61 -16.51
C ALA A 47 -1.33 -7.04 -15.67
N TYR A 48 -1.61 -6.04 -14.81
CA TYR A 48 -0.60 -5.50 -13.91
C TYR A 48 -0.16 -6.53 -12.86
N LEU A 49 -1.11 -7.23 -12.23
CA LEU A 49 -0.82 -8.26 -11.24
C LEU A 49 0.04 -9.38 -11.84
N ASP A 50 -0.27 -9.83 -13.05
CA ASP A 50 0.42 -10.98 -13.66
C ASP A 50 1.76 -10.61 -14.30
N GLN A 51 1.91 -9.40 -14.84
CA GLN A 51 3.11 -8.98 -15.58
C GLN A 51 4.08 -8.13 -14.75
N ARG A 52 3.55 -7.31 -13.84
CA ARG A 52 4.34 -6.30 -13.11
C ARG A 52 4.63 -6.70 -11.68
N VAL A 53 3.78 -7.52 -11.03
CA VAL A 53 4.01 -8.00 -9.66
C VAL A 53 4.70 -9.37 -9.69
N GLN A 54 6.02 -9.38 -9.46
CA GLN A 54 6.82 -10.60 -9.50
C GLN A 54 6.93 -11.31 -8.16
N THR A 55 6.75 -10.60 -7.05
CA THR A 55 6.87 -11.19 -5.72
C THR A 55 5.72 -10.72 -4.85
N LEU A 56 5.04 -11.69 -4.23
CA LEU A 56 3.91 -11.49 -3.35
C LEU A 56 4.13 -12.27 -2.05
N PHE A 57 3.95 -11.62 -0.92
CA PHE A 57 3.95 -12.28 0.38
C PHE A 57 2.64 -12.04 1.12
N LEU A 58 2.09 -13.10 1.70
CA LEU A 58 0.99 -13.05 2.66
C LEU A 58 1.53 -13.47 4.02
N ASN A 59 1.42 -12.59 5.02
CA ASN A 59 1.94 -12.82 6.39
C ASN A 59 3.41 -13.27 6.39
N ALA A 60 4.24 -12.58 5.61
CA ALA A 60 5.66 -12.87 5.39
C ALA A 60 5.96 -14.24 4.73
N ARG A 61 4.95 -14.93 4.18
CA ARG A 61 5.13 -16.16 3.41
C ARG A 61 4.91 -15.89 1.92
N PRO A 62 5.77 -16.41 1.04
CA PRO A 62 5.59 -16.22 -0.40
C PRO A 62 4.30 -16.92 -0.87
N VAL A 63 3.63 -16.29 -1.83
CA VAL A 63 2.42 -16.83 -2.46
C VAL A 63 2.70 -17.12 -3.93
N ASP A 64 2.49 -18.37 -4.31
CA ASP A 64 2.67 -18.83 -5.68
C ASP A 64 1.38 -18.77 -6.47
N ASP A 65 0.26 -19.08 -5.82
CA ASP A 65 -1.08 -19.08 -6.41
C ASP A 65 -1.95 -18.02 -5.72
N VAL A 66 -2.22 -16.93 -6.44
CA VAL A 66 -3.03 -15.80 -5.96
C VAL A 66 -4.53 -16.06 -6.02
N ASP A 67 -4.94 -17.12 -6.70
CA ASP A 67 -6.33 -17.54 -6.85
C ASP A 67 -6.71 -18.53 -5.74
N ALA A 68 -5.76 -19.35 -5.27
CA ALA A 68 -5.95 -20.27 -4.16
C ALA A 68 -5.69 -19.65 -2.77
N ALA A 69 -4.79 -18.66 -2.65
CA ALA A 69 -4.48 -18.05 -1.37
C ALA A 69 -5.63 -17.14 -0.87
N VAL A 70 -6.06 -17.37 0.37
CA VAL A 70 -7.18 -16.64 0.99
C VAL A 70 -6.67 -15.46 1.82
N LEU A 71 -7.28 -14.30 1.64
CA LEU A 71 -7.00 -13.11 2.42
C LEU A 71 -7.86 -13.05 3.68
N GLU A 72 -7.23 -13.12 4.84
CA GLU A 72 -7.90 -13.07 6.14
C GLU A 72 -7.89 -11.67 6.76
N ASP A 73 -8.73 -11.47 7.78
CA ASP A 73 -8.68 -10.25 8.60
C ASP A 73 -7.34 -10.14 9.35
N GLY A 74 -6.80 -8.93 9.44
CA GLY A 74 -5.50 -8.65 10.05
C GLY A 74 -4.30 -9.08 9.20
N ALA A 75 -4.51 -9.63 8.00
CA ALA A 75 -3.43 -10.10 7.15
C ALA A 75 -2.51 -8.95 6.68
N THR A 76 -1.24 -9.27 6.49
CA THR A 76 -0.26 -8.39 5.85
C THR A 76 0.08 -8.91 4.46
N LEU A 77 -0.22 -8.11 3.44
CA LEU A 77 0.07 -8.39 2.04
C LEU A 77 1.20 -7.50 1.56
N ALA A 78 2.26 -8.07 1.00
CA ALA A 78 3.39 -7.32 0.42
C ALA A 78 3.51 -7.58 -1.08
N LEU A 79 3.59 -6.51 -1.88
CA LEU A 79 3.69 -6.55 -3.34
C LEU A 79 4.99 -5.88 -3.82
N SER A 80 5.66 -6.53 -4.77
CA SER A 80 6.94 -6.08 -5.30
C SER A 80 7.11 -6.48 -6.78
N ALA A 81 7.64 -5.54 -7.58
CA ALA A 81 7.83 -5.74 -9.02
C ALA A 81 9.13 -6.44 -9.38
N ALA A 82 10.22 -6.17 -8.66
CA ALA A 82 11.48 -6.87 -8.81
C ALA A 82 12.27 -6.74 -7.51
N MET A 83 12.63 -7.87 -6.91
CA MET A 83 13.64 -7.91 -5.86
C MET A 83 14.99 -8.22 -6.51
N PRO A 84 16.00 -7.36 -6.41
CA PRO A 84 17.35 -7.70 -6.88
C PRO A 84 18.03 -8.68 -5.91
N GLY A 85 19.04 -9.40 -6.41
CA GLY A 85 19.87 -10.31 -5.61
C GLY A 85 19.25 -11.70 -5.39
N LEU A 86 19.95 -12.50 -4.57
CA LEU A 86 19.59 -13.91 -4.33
C LEU A 86 18.18 -14.07 -3.77
N LEU A 87 17.75 -13.17 -2.87
CA LEU A 87 16.41 -13.18 -2.28
C LEU A 87 15.32 -13.00 -3.34
N GLY A 88 15.56 -12.17 -4.36
CA GLY A 88 14.60 -12.01 -5.45
C GLY A 88 14.60 -13.18 -6.43
N ALA A 89 15.78 -13.75 -6.72
CA ALA A 89 15.88 -14.94 -7.55
C ALA A 89 15.12 -16.14 -6.94
N THR A 90 15.12 -16.28 -5.62
CA THR A 90 14.45 -17.37 -4.89
C THR A 90 13.00 -17.07 -4.53
N MET A 91 12.54 -15.81 -4.50
CA MET A 91 11.18 -15.41 -4.11
C MET A 91 10.30 -14.94 -5.28
N ARG A 92 10.80 -14.99 -6.52
CA ARG A 92 10.00 -14.69 -7.73
C ARG A 92 8.88 -15.72 -7.92
N LYS A 93 7.64 -15.26 -8.08
CA LYS A 93 6.46 -16.06 -8.47
C LYS A 93 6.76 -16.75 -9.81
N GLY A 94 6.56 -18.07 -9.88
CA GLY A 94 6.86 -18.86 -11.08
C GLY A 94 8.34 -18.89 -11.51
N GLY A 95 9.28 -18.55 -10.63
CA GLY A 95 10.72 -18.58 -10.93
C GLY A 95 11.31 -20.00 -10.96
N HIS A 96 12.41 -20.20 -11.68
CA HIS A 96 13.12 -21.48 -11.80
C HIS A 96 13.57 -22.06 -10.44
N TYR A 97 13.79 -21.20 -9.43
CA TYR A 97 14.17 -21.59 -8.07
C TYR A 97 12.97 -21.72 -7.11
N ALA A 98 11.72 -21.75 -7.61
CA ALA A 98 10.53 -21.94 -6.76
C ALA A 98 10.59 -23.25 -5.94
N ALA A 99 11.25 -24.29 -6.47
CA ALA A 99 11.47 -25.55 -5.77
C ALA A 99 12.22 -25.40 -4.43
N PHE A 100 13.06 -24.36 -4.27
CA PHE A 100 13.84 -24.12 -3.05
C PHE A 100 13.01 -23.53 -1.88
N ARG A 101 11.76 -23.10 -2.11
CA ARG A 101 10.85 -22.56 -1.07
C ARG A 101 9.60 -23.40 -0.82
N MET A 102 9.55 -24.63 -1.34
CA MET A 102 8.40 -25.54 -1.23
C MET A 102 7.97 -25.84 0.22
N GLY A 103 8.85 -25.65 1.20
CA GLY A 103 8.55 -25.86 2.63
C GLY A 103 7.98 -24.66 3.40
N ILE A 104 7.94 -23.46 2.81
CA ILE A 104 7.51 -22.21 3.49
C ILE A 104 6.43 -21.42 2.73
N SER A 105 6.17 -21.80 1.49
CA SER A 105 5.15 -21.13 0.65
C SER A 105 3.77 -21.55 1.12
N LEU A 106 2.83 -20.60 1.14
CA LEU A 106 1.44 -20.91 1.50
C LEU A 106 0.78 -21.64 0.33
N SER A 107 0.81 -22.97 0.37
CA SER A 107 0.10 -23.85 -0.57
C SER A 107 -1.32 -24.14 -0.08
N ALA A 108 -2.20 -24.54 -1.01
CA ALA A 108 -3.66 -24.70 -0.93
C ALA A 108 -4.26 -25.57 0.22
N ASN A 109 -3.49 -25.95 1.24
CA ASN A 109 -3.90 -26.84 2.33
C ASN A 109 -4.23 -26.12 3.65
N THR A 110 -4.41 -24.80 3.65
CA THR A 110 -4.92 -24.10 4.84
C THR A 110 -6.44 -23.92 4.67
N PRO A 111 -7.29 -24.64 5.42
CA PRO A 111 -8.72 -24.44 5.35
C PRO A 111 -9.07 -22.99 5.73
N PRO A 112 -9.97 -22.31 5.00
CA PRO A 112 -10.38 -20.95 5.34
C PRO A 112 -11.05 -20.98 6.72
N ALA A 113 -10.44 -20.33 7.71
CA ALA A 113 -10.95 -20.33 9.07
C ALA A 113 -12.22 -19.47 9.23
N ASN A 114 -12.51 -18.57 8.27
CA ASN A 114 -13.59 -17.59 8.39
C ASN A 114 -14.37 -17.39 7.08
N ALA A 115 -15.68 -17.21 7.21
CA ALA A 115 -16.58 -16.83 6.11
C ALA A 115 -16.24 -15.42 5.56
N PRO A 116 -16.67 -15.07 4.33
CA PRO A 116 -16.48 -13.74 3.77
C PRO A 116 -16.98 -12.66 4.73
N GLY A 117 -16.12 -11.70 5.06
CA GLY A 117 -16.38 -10.72 6.11
C GLY A 117 -15.78 -9.35 5.82
N SER A 118 -16.06 -8.38 6.68
CA SER A 118 -15.34 -7.11 6.68
C SER A 118 -14.11 -7.25 7.57
N GLY A 119 -12.97 -6.78 7.10
CA GLY A 119 -11.72 -6.81 7.85
C GLY A 119 -10.78 -5.67 7.45
N ARG A 120 -9.58 -5.72 8.02
CA ARG A 120 -8.49 -4.78 7.77
C ARG A 120 -7.26 -5.53 7.31
N VAL A 121 -6.67 -5.07 6.20
CA VAL A 121 -5.48 -5.67 5.62
C VAL A 121 -4.37 -4.63 5.60
N THR A 122 -3.19 -5.02 6.03
CA THR A 122 -1.99 -4.18 5.91
C THR A 122 -1.35 -4.44 4.56
N LEU A 123 -1.35 -3.45 3.68
CA LEU A 123 -0.72 -3.51 2.37
C LEU A 123 0.65 -2.85 2.39
N LYS A 124 1.68 -3.57 1.97
CA LYS A 124 3.04 -3.08 1.77
C LYS A 124 3.37 -3.08 0.29
N LEU A 125 3.77 -1.93 -0.24
CA LEU A 125 4.23 -1.83 -1.63
C LEU A 125 5.70 -1.44 -1.65
N PHE A 126 6.46 -2.14 -2.46
CA PHE A 126 7.89 -1.90 -2.65
C PHE A 126 8.15 -1.39 -4.06
N ASN A 127 9.39 -0.93 -4.30
CA ASN A 127 9.94 -0.58 -5.62
C ASN A 127 8.96 0.15 -6.56
N MET A 128 8.84 -0.32 -7.80
CA MET A 128 7.98 0.28 -8.82
C MET A 128 6.50 0.18 -8.44
N VAL A 129 6.08 -0.88 -7.74
CA VAL A 129 4.68 -1.03 -7.30
C VAL A 129 4.28 0.11 -6.38
N ALA A 130 5.14 0.52 -5.45
CA ALA A 130 4.86 1.66 -4.58
C ALA A 130 4.65 2.96 -5.37
N ARG A 131 5.43 3.18 -6.44
CA ARG A 131 5.36 4.39 -7.27
C ARG A 131 4.12 4.43 -8.15
N GLU A 132 3.70 3.29 -8.68
CA GLU A 132 2.61 3.19 -9.64
C GLU A 132 1.25 3.03 -8.96
N VAL A 133 1.17 2.24 -7.89
CA VAL A 133 -0.07 1.93 -7.17
C VAL A 133 -0.28 2.84 -5.95
N GLY A 134 0.80 3.24 -5.27
CA GLY A 134 0.73 4.02 -4.02
C GLY A 134 -0.07 5.32 -4.13
N PRO A 135 0.11 6.16 -5.17
CA PRO A 135 -0.66 7.40 -5.32
C PRO A 135 -2.18 7.15 -5.37
N GLY A 136 -2.62 6.17 -6.14
CA GLY A 136 -4.05 5.82 -6.26
C GLY A 136 -4.65 5.30 -4.95
N LEU A 137 -3.84 4.63 -4.11
CA LEU A 137 -4.29 4.23 -2.76
C LEU A 137 -4.42 5.43 -1.83
N LEU A 138 -3.44 6.35 -1.84
CA LEU A 138 -3.49 7.57 -1.04
C LEU A 138 -4.70 8.44 -1.40
N GLU A 139 -5.08 8.50 -2.68
CA GLU A 139 -6.27 9.21 -3.15
C GLU A 139 -7.59 8.56 -2.70
N LYS A 140 -7.61 7.24 -2.54
CA LYS A 140 -8.77 6.47 -2.03
C LYS A 140 -8.89 6.50 -0.51
N GLY A 141 -7.82 6.85 0.19
CA GLY A 141 -7.77 6.88 1.65
C GLY A 141 -7.15 5.61 2.24
N VAL A 142 -6.20 5.77 3.16
CA VAL A 142 -5.49 4.67 3.82
C VAL A 142 -5.30 4.91 5.31
N GLY A 143 -5.27 3.85 6.11
CA GLY A 143 -4.93 3.92 7.53
C GLY A 143 -3.42 3.95 7.76
N VAL A 144 -2.93 4.92 8.52
CA VAL A 144 -1.51 5.07 8.89
C VAL A 144 -1.37 5.45 10.36
N ASN A 145 -0.16 5.41 10.90
CA ASN A 145 0.13 5.98 12.21
C ASN A 145 0.57 7.44 12.05
N GLY A 146 0.05 8.34 12.89
CA GLY A 146 0.39 9.76 12.85
C GLY A 146 1.88 10.03 13.11
N SER A 147 2.57 9.16 13.86
CA SER A 147 4.04 9.23 14.01
C SER A 147 4.78 9.10 12.67
N ASP A 148 4.22 8.39 11.68
CA ASP A 148 4.83 8.29 10.36
C ASP A 148 4.69 9.59 9.56
N LEU A 149 3.55 10.27 9.70
CA LEU A 149 3.34 11.60 9.12
C LEU A 149 4.27 12.63 9.76
N ASN A 150 4.42 12.58 11.09
CA ASN A 150 5.36 13.42 11.81
C ASN A 150 6.81 13.18 11.33
N ARG A 151 7.20 11.92 11.13
CA ARG A 151 8.52 11.56 10.60
C ARG A 151 8.74 12.10 9.19
N ILE A 152 7.74 12.06 8.31
CA ILE A 152 7.83 12.65 6.96
C ILE A 152 8.05 14.16 7.05
N ALA A 153 7.29 14.86 7.91
CA ALA A 153 7.47 16.29 8.10
C ALA A 153 8.81 16.67 8.73
N GLY A 154 9.34 15.82 9.62
CA GLY A 154 10.66 15.99 10.23
C GLY A 154 11.80 15.77 9.23
N ASN A 155 11.66 14.80 8.33
CA ASN A 155 12.68 14.47 7.32
C ASN A 155 12.67 15.42 6.11
N HIS A 156 11.54 16.09 5.85
CA HIS A 156 11.35 16.96 4.68
C HIS A 156 10.76 18.34 5.05
N PRO A 157 11.39 19.10 5.96
CA PRO A 157 10.88 20.41 6.36
C PRO A 157 10.73 21.38 5.19
N GLU A 158 11.58 21.27 4.16
CA GLU A 158 11.57 22.07 2.94
C GLU A 158 10.33 21.85 2.06
N ALA A 159 9.73 20.67 2.14
CA ALA A 159 8.55 20.32 1.35
C ALA A 159 7.24 20.63 2.06
N MET A 160 7.26 20.84 3.38
CA MET A 160 6.05 21.09 4.18
C MET A 160 5.24 22.33 3.76
N PRO A 161 5.85 23.44 3.30
CA PRO A 161 5.07 24.56 2.75
C PRO A 161 4.21 24.20 1.55
N GLN A 162 4.55 23.12 0.84
CA GLN A 162 3.81 22.61 -0.31
C GLN A 162 2.72 21.59 0.09
N VAL A 163 2.68 21.18 1.36
CA VAL A 163 1.70 20.24 1.88
C VAL A 163 0.61 21.02 2.59
N ALA A 164 -0.54 21.17 1.94
CA ALA A 164 -1.70 21.80 2.56
C ALA A 164 -2.52 20.73 3.30
N CYS A 165 -2.61 20.85 4.63
CA CYS A 165 -3.63 20.10 5.36
C CYS A 165 -4.97 20.80 5.14
N THR A 166 -5.86 20.17 4.39
CA THR A 166 -7.12 20.79 3.97
C THR A 166 -8.25 20.47 4.93
N ARG A 167 -8.25 19.28 5.54
CA ARG A 167 -9.22 18.87 6.54
C ARG A 167 -8.60 17.98 7.61
N VAL A 168 -9.05 18.17 8.85
CA VAL A 168 -8.87 17.28 10.00
C VAL A 168 -10.25 17.06 10.61
N ASP A 169 -10.72 15.82 10.65
CA ASP A 169 -12.07 15.43 11.08
C ASP A 169 -13.16 16.28 10.40
N GLY A 170 -13.00 16.50 9.09
CA GLY A 170 -13.91 17.29 8.25
C GLY A 170 -13.79 18.81 8.40
N LYS A 171 -12.99 19.33 9.33
CA LYS A 171 -12.80 20.76 9.57
C LYS A 171 -11.51 21.26 8.95
N ARG A 172 -11.52 22.48 8.41
CA ARG A 172 -10.28 23.11 7.93
C ARG A 172 -9.37 23.40 9.12
N PRO A 173 -8.14 22.88 9.17
CA PRO A 173 -7.23 23.19 10.27
C PRO A 173 -6.83 24.67 10.22
N ALA A 174 -6.70 25.28 11.39
CA ALA A 174 -6.13 26.62 11.52
C ALA A 174 -4.59 26.60 11.39
N ASP A 175 -3.99 25.46 11.73
CA ASP A 175 -2.54 25.27 11.80
C ASP A 175 -1.95 24.68 10.51
N PRO A 176 -0.66 24.95 10.22
CA PRO A 176 0.04 24.33 9.10
C PRO A 176 0.16 22.81 9.30
N ALA A 177 0.33 22.08 8.18
CA ALA A 177 0.35 20.62 8.16
C ALA A 177 1.36 20.00 9.16
N LYS A 178 2.53 20.61 9.34
CA LYS A 178 3.54 20.15 10.30
C LYS A 178 3.01 20.13 11.74
N SER A 179 2.35 21.19 12.18
CA SER A 179 1.76 21.28 13.52
C SER A 179 0.61 20.29 13.69
N VAL A 180 -0.20 20.12 12.63
CA VAL A 180 -1.22 19.08 12.60
C VAL A 180 -0.58 17.71 12.78
N PHE A 181 0.49 17.37 12.07
CA PHE A 181 1.13 16.06 12.18
C PHE A 181 1.72 15.77 13.55
N LEU A 182 2.32 16.77 14.20
CA LEU A 182 2.80 16.67 15.58
C LEU A 182 1.66 16.30 16.54
N SER A 183 0.46 16.86 16.34
CA SER A 183 -0.71 16.57 17.19
C SER A 183 -1.25 15.13 17.07
N LEU A 184 -0.81 14.39 16.05
CA LEU A 184 -1.29 13.03 15.74
C LEU A 184 -0.33 11.94 16.20
N GLU A 185 0.77 12.30 16.86
CA GLU A 185 1.79 11.35 17.27
C GLU A 185 1.18 10.16 18.05
N GLY A 186 1.52 8.95 17.63
CA GLY A 186 1.02 7.70 18.20
C GLY A 186 -0.43 7.35 17.85
N ARG A 187 -1.17 8.20 17.12
CA ARG A 187 -2.61 8.00 16.84
C ARG A 187 -2.83 7.33 15.47
N PRO A 188 -3.85 6.46 15.33
CA PRO A 188 -4.28 5.97 14.04
C PRO A 188 -5.02 7.06 13.26
N VAL A 189 -4.58 7.27 12.02
CA VAL A 189 -5.07 8.32 11.10
C VAL A 189 -5.60 7.66 9.83
N HIS A 190 -6.75 8.10 9.35
CA HIS A 190 -7.19 7.87 7.99
C HIS A 190 -6.67 9.01 7.12
N LEU A 191 -5.77 8.71 6.20
CA LEU A 191 -5.10 9.67 5.35
C LEU A 191 -5.67 9.58 3.94
N THR A 192 -6.24 10.68 3.45
CA THR A 192 -6.56 10.90 2.04
C THR A 192 -5.65 12.00 1.48
N VAL A 193 -5.12 11.79 0.28
CA VAL A 193 -4.25 12.77 -0.39
C VAL A 193 -4.86 13.16 -1.72
N ARG A 194 -5.04 14.46 -1.94
CA ARG A 194 -5.40 15.06 -3.21
C ARG A 194 -4.14 15.55 -3.91
N ILE A 195 -3.89 15.02 -5.10
CA ILE A 195 -2.71 15.39 -5.88
C ILE A 195 -3.09 16.54 -6.81
N ALA A 196 -2.55 17.73 -6.55
CA ALA A 196 -2.77 18.92 -7.37
C ALA A 196 -1.84 18.93 -8.59
N GLY A 197 -2.41 19.26 -9.76
CA GLY A 197 -1.71 19.39 -11.05
C GLY A 197 -2.23 18.42 -12.12
N PRO A 198 -1.93 18.65 -13.41
CA PRO A 198 -2.37 17.76 -14.48
C PRO A 198 -1.82 16.34 -14.28
N ALA A 199 -2.62 15.33 -14.65
CA ALA A 199 -2.15 13.95 -14.73
C ALA A 199 -0.93 13.90 -15.67
N PRO A 200 0.09 13.06 -15.40
CA PRO A 200 1.16 12.86 -16.37
C PRO A 200 0.50 12.46 -17.70
N MET A 201 0.87 13.13 -18.79
CA MET A 201 0.54 12.62 -20.10
C MET A 201 1.09 11.20 -20.14
N SER A 202 0.19 10.22 -20.26
CA SER A 202 0.55 8.86 -20.59
C SER A 202 1.31 8.95 -21.92
N ASN A 203 2.63 8.83 -21.87
CA ASN A 203 3.39 8.47 -23.05
C ASN A 203 3.01 7.03 -23.38
N GLU A 204 1.85 6.87 -24.03
CA GLU A 204 1.63 5.79 -24.98
C GLU A 204 2.65 6.02 -26.09
N THR A 205 3.83 5.43 -25.88
CA THR A 205 4.84 5.33 -26.93
C THR A 205 4.77 3.92 -27.46
N GLY A 206 4.18 3.81 -28.65
CA GLY A 206 4.54 2.93 -29.77
C GLY A 206 4.76 1.45 -29.48
#